data_AF-A0A348ZFH2-F1
#
_entry.id   AF-A0A348ZFH2-F1
#
_cell.length_a   1.000
_cell.length_b   1.000
_cell.length_c   1.000
_cell.angle_alpha   90.00
_cell.angle_beta   90.00
_cell.angle_gamma   90.00
#
_symmetry.space_group_name_H-M   'P 1'
#
loop_
_entity.id
_entity.type
_entity.pdbx_description
1 polymer ?
#
loop_
_entity_poly.entity_id
_entity_poly.type
_entity_poly.pdbx_seq_one_letter_code
_entity_poly.pdbx_strand_id
1 'polypeptide(L)'
;MRQLMEPGQIFPRLIITSTLLGFLALPGFAQDNIGDESTILYPAEYFQEFAPITALDMVNRIPGVNVRGGGGPSGGPANASRGG
;
A
#
# COMPACT_ATOMS: atom_id res chain seq x y z
N MET A 1 43.30 28.29 17.74
CA MET A 1 42.19 28.70 16.85
C MET A 1 40.87 28.46 17.57
N ARG A 2 40.38 29.40 18.37
CA ARG A 2 39.05 29.33 18.98
C ARG A 2 38.36 30.63 18.67
N GLN A 3 37.42 30.57 17.73
CA GLN A 3 36.64 31.70 17.24
C GLN A 3 35.87 32.29 18.42
N LEU A 4 36.37 33.43 18.92
CA LEU A 4 35.56 34.33 19.74
C LEU A 4 34.40 34.78 18.85
N MET A 5 33.19 34.54 19.33
CA MET A 5 31.95 34.92 18.69
C MET A 5 31.89 36.45 18.62
N GLU A 6 32.01 37.03 17.42
CA GLU A 6 31.86 38.48 17.23
C GLU A 6 30.45 38.92 17.69
N PRO A 7 30.33 39.94 18.58
CA PRO A 7 29.05 40.32 19.19
C PRO A 7 27.97 40.73 18.17
N GLY A 8 28.37 41.16 16.97
CA GLY A 8 27.46 41.52 15.88
C GLY A 8 26.82 40.35 15.12
N GLN A 9 27.21 39.09 15.40
CA GLN A 9 26.72 37.90 14.70
C GLN A 9 25.87 36.96 15.59
N ILE A 10 25.61 37.35 16.84
CA ILE A 10 24.85 36.56 17.80
C ILE A 10 23.37 36.50 17.41
N PHE A 11 22.77 37.65 17.07
CA PHE A 11 21.36 37.76 16.70
C PHE A 11 20.97 36.89 15.48
N PRO A 12 21.67 36.93 14.32
CA PRO A 12 21.31 36.09 13.18
C PRO A 12 21.53 34.60 13.44
N ARG A 13 22.56 34.23 14.23
CA ARG A 13 22.79 32.83 14.59
C ARG A 13 21.70 32.28 15.51
N LEU A 14 21.20 33.07 16.44
CA LEU A 14 20.13 32.67 17.37
C LEU A 14 18.80 32.45 16.63
N ILE A 15 18.52 33.27 15.61
CA ILE A 15 17.38 33.09 14.71
C ILE A 15 17.54 31.78 13.93
N ILE A 16 18.70 31.55 13.29
CA ILE A 16 18.94 30.32 12.51
C ILE A 16 18.82 29.06 13.38
N THR A 17 19.38 29.07 14.59
CA THR A 17 19.27 27.92 15.50
C THR A 17 17.85 27.71 15.99
N SER A 18 17.09 28.79 16.25
CA SER A 18 15.69 28.70 16.65
C SER A 18 14.81 28.13 15.53
N THR A 19 15.03 28.55 14.29
CA THR A 19 14.27 28.06 13.13
C THR A 19 14.60 26.60 12.82
N LEU A 20 15.87 26.20 12.93
CA LEU A 20 16.28 24.81 12.74
C LEU A 20 15.70 23.89 13.82
N LEU A 21 15.63 24.34 15.08
CA LEU A 21 15.04 23.59 16.18
C LEU A 21 13.51 23.47 16.04
N GLY A 22 12.84 24.50 15.53
CA GLY A 22 11.40 24.47 15.26
C GLY A 22 10.99 23.50 14.14
N PHE A 23 11.85 23.30 13.13
CA PHE A 23 11.57 22.37 12.03
C PHE A 23 11.64 20.89 12.44
N LEU A 24 12.41 20.56 13.48
CA LEU A 24 12.46 19.20 14.07
C LEU A 24 11.19 18.87 14.87
N ALA A 25 10.44 19.87 15.32
CA ALA A 25 9.29 19.73 16.21
C ALA A 25 7.94 19.70 15.48
N LEU A 26 7.92 19.53 14.15
CA LEU A 26 6.66 19.38 13.42
C LEU A 26 5.94 18.11 13.90
N PRO A 27 4.69 18.21 14.39
CA PRO A 27 3.90 17.02 14.64
C PRO A 27 3.72 16.28 13.31
N GLY A 28 4.11 15.01 13.27
CA GLY A 28 3.83 14.16 12.13
C GLY A 28 2.33 13.94 12.03
N PHE A 29 1.70 14.43 10.96
CA PHE A 29 0.35 14.02 10.62
C PHE A 29 0.40 12.54 10.22
N ALA A 30 0.02 11.65 11.13
CA ALA A 30 -0.26 10.27 10.76
C ALA A 30 -1.47 10.26 9.82
N GLN A 31 -1.48 9.34 8.85
CA GLN A 31 -2.68 9.10 8.06
C GLN A 31 -3.79 8.67 9.02
N ASP A 32 -4.98 9.25 8.86
CA ASP A 32 -6.14 8.84 9.63
C ASP A 32 -6.44 7.38 9.29
N ASN A 33 -6.55 6.53 10.31
CA ASN A 33 -6.91 5.13 10.06
C ASN A 33 -8.37 5.13 9.63
N ILE A 34 -8.68 4.47 8.52
CA ILE A 34 -10.03 4.42 7.92
C ILE A 34 -10.97 3.50 8.74
N GLY A 35 -10.79 3.42 10.07
CA GLY A 35 -11.63 2.62 10.96
C GLY A 35 -11.75 1.14 10.56
N ASP A 36 -12.87 0.54 10.99
CA ASP A 36 -13.27 -0.84 10.66
C ASP A 36 -13.66 -0.99 9.17
N GLU A 37 -13.75 0.12 8.42
CA GLU A 37 -14.01 0.14 6.98
C GLU A 37 -12.81 -0.26 6.12
N SER A 38 -11.65 -0.58 6.72
CA SER A 38 -10.45 -1.01 6.01
C SER A 38 -10.52 -2.46 5.48
N THR A 39 -11.57 -3.24 5.78
CA THR A 39 -11.74 -4.62 5.28
C THR A 39 -13.11 -4.81 4.64
N ILE A 40 -13.12 -5.21 3.37
CA ILE A 40 -14.35 -5.56 2.66
C ILE A 40 -14.51 -7.10 2.68
N LEU A 41 -15.66 -7.57 3.14
CA LEU A 41 -16.02 -8.99 3.15
C LEU A 41 -16.82 -9.34 1.89
N TYR A 42 -16.30 -10.27 1.09
CA TYR A 42 -17.00 -10.85 -0.05
C TYR A 42 -17.54 -12.23 0.34
N PRO A 43 -18.85 -12.38 0.55
CA PRO A 43 -19.44 -13.64 0.98
C PRO A 43 -19.45 -14.66 -0.17
N ALA A 44 -19.63 -15.95 0.13
CA ALA A 44 -19.56 -17.01 -0.87
C ALA A 44 -20.60 -16.82 -2.01
N GLU A 45 -21.73 -16.22 -1.69
CA GLU A 45 -22.83 -15.91 -2.61
C GLU A 45 -22.41 -14.95 -3.73
N TYR A 46 -21.48 -14.01 -3.44
CA TYR A 46 -20.94 -13.09 -4.45
C TYR A 46 -20.27 -13.85 -5.61
N PHE A 47 -19.68 -15.01 -5.31
CA PHE A 47 -18.92 -15.75 -6.31
C PHE A 47 -19.77 -16.72 -7.12
N GLN A 48 -21.02 -17.01 -6.73
CA GLN A 48 -21.87 -18.01 -7.38
C GLN A 48 -22.11 -17.71 -8.86
N GLU A 49 -22.25 -16.44 -9.24
CA GLU A 49 -22.47 -16.02 -10.63
C GLU A 49 -21.27 -16.27 -11.56
N PHE A 50 -20.08 -16.44 -10.99
CA PHE A 50 -18.84 -16.64 -11.74
C PHE A 50 -18.42 -18.11 -11.86
N ALA A 51 -19.15 -19.02 -11.21
CA ALA A 51 -18.84 -20.45 -11.16
C ALA A 51 -17.33 -20.75 -10.88
N PRO A 52 -16.75 -20.21 -9.78
CA PRO A 52 -15.33 -20.41 -9.48
C PRO A 52 -15.04 -21.88 -9.18
N ILE A 53 -13.89 -22.37 -9.66
CA ILE A 53 -13.41 -23.73 -9.38
C ILE A 53 -12.23 -23.66 -8.39
N THR A 54 -11.47 -22.58 -8.43
CA THR A 54 -10.27 -22.37 -7.62
C THR A 54 -10.34 -21.10 -6.78
N ALA A 55 -9.53 -21.02 -5.72
CA ALA A 55 -9.38 -19.79 -4.94
C ALA A 55 -8.85 -18.63 -5.80
N LEU A 56 -8.02 -18.92 -6.79
CA LEU A 56 -7.53 -17.92 -7.74
C LEU A 56 -8.67 -17.34 -8.57
N ASP A 57 -9.65 -18.16 -8.98
CA ASP A 57 -10.84 -17.69 -9.69
C ASP A 57 -11.62 -16.68 -8.83
N MET A 58 -11.78 -16.96 -7.53
CA MET A 58 -12.43 -16.04 -6.60
C MET A 58 -11.65 -14.73 -6.48
N VAL A 59 -10.34 -14.79 -6.23
CA VAL A 59 -9.51 -13.58 -6.05
C VAL A 59 -9.48 -12.72 -7.32
N ASN A 60 -9.49 -13.34 -8.51
CA ASN A 60 -9.54 -12.62 -9.80
C ASN A 60 -10.89 -11.89 -10.04
N ARG A 61 -11.93 -12.16 -9.25
CA ARG A 61 -13.21 -11.42 -9.33
C ARG A 61 -13.26 -10.21 -8.40
N ILE A 62 -12.34 -10.09 -7.45
CA ILE A 62 -12.36 -8.98 -6.49
C ILE A 62 -11.98 -7.68 -7.21
N PRO A 63 -12.86 -6.66 -7.25
CA PRO A 63 -12.56 -5.39 -7.89
C PRO A 63 -11.33 -4.71 -7.27
N GLY A 64 -10.46 -4.16 -8.13
CA GLY A 64 -9.23 -3.49 -7.68
C GLY A 64 -8.09 -4.42 -7.27
N VAL A 65 -8.32 -5.74 -7.20
CA VAL A 65 -7.26 -6.72 -6.94
C VAL A 65 -6.70 -7.23 -8.27
N ASN A 66 -5.38 -7.14 -8.42
CA ASN A 66 -4.67 -7.68 -9.59
C ASN A 66 -3.60 -8.66 -9.12
N VAL A 67 -3.87 -9.97 -9.23
CA VAL A 67 -2.88 -11.01 -8.90
C VAL A 67 -1.96 -11.22 -10.10
N ARG A 68 -0.94 -10.39 -10.22
CA ARG A 68 0.16 -10.59 -11.19
C ARG A 68 1.14 -11.62 -10.61
N GLY A 69 0.80 -12.89 -10.67
CA GLY A 69 1.69 -13.95 -10.16
C GLY A 69 1.17 -15.39 -10.19
N GLY A 70 -0.08 -15.64 -10.58
CA GLY A 70 -0.66 -16.99 -10.63
C GLY A 70 -0.49 -17.68 -11.96
N GLY A 71 0.75 -17.92 -12.40
CA GLY A 71 1.01 -18.85 -13.50
C GLY A 71 0.74 -20.28 -13.03
N GLY A 72 -0.36 -20.89 -13.48
CA GLY A 72 -0.68 -22.29 -13.26
C GLY A 72 -1.56 -22.83 -14.39
N PRO A 73 -1.30 -24.05 -14.91
CA PRO A 73 -1.84 -24.50 -16.18
C PRO A 73 -3.32 -24.86 -16.05
N SER A 74 -4.18 -24.17 -16.80
CA SER A 74 -5.52 -24.68 -17.11
C SER A 74 -5.39 -25.84 -18.11
N GLY A 75 -4.80 -26.94 -17.66
CA GLY A 75 -4.97 -28.27 -18.23
C GLY A 75 -6.11 -28.95 -17.50
N GLY A 76 -7.34 -28.72 -17.96
CA GLY A 76 -8.51 -29.54 -17.60
C GLY A 76 -8.68 -30.71 -18.59
N PRO A 77 -9.19 -31.88 -18.15
CA PRO A 77 -9.08 -33.12 -18.92
C PRO A 77 -10.20 -33.32 -19.95
N ALA A 78 -9.81 -33.95 -21.06
CA ALA A 78 -10.61 -34.84 -21.92
C ALA A 78 -11.89 -34.29 -22.60
N ASN A 79 -11.74 -33.74 -23.81
CA ASN A 79 -12.60 -34.17 -24.93
C ASN A 79 -11.95 -33.84 -26.28
N ALA A 80 -10.94 -34.62 -26.68
CA ALA A 80 -10.49 -34.66 -28.07
C ALA A 80 -10.94 -35.99 -28.65
N SER A 81 -12.19 -36.02 -29.16
CA SER A 81 -12.69 -37.05 -30.05
C SER A 81 -11.68 -37.25 -31.20
N ARG A 82 -10.87 -38.31 -31.13
CA ARG A 82 -10.06 -38.78 -32.25
C ARG A 82 -11.02 -39.45 -33.23
N GLY A 83 -11.35 -38.73 -34.30
CA GLY A 83 -12.08 -39.27 -35.44
C GLY A 83 -11.21 -40.16 -36.33
N GLY A 84 -11.88 -41.15 -36.93
CA GLY A 84 -11.70 -41.69 -38.29
C GLY A 84 -10.30 -42.00 -38.78
#